data_AF-A0A816B5M9-F1
#
_entry.id   AF-A0A816B5M9-F1
#
_cell.length_a   1.000
_cell.length_b   1.000
_cell.length_c   1.000
_cell.angle_alpha   90.00
_cell.angle_beta   90.00
_cell.angle_gamma   90.00
#
_symmetry.space_group_name_H-M   'P 1'
#
loop_
_entity.id
_entity.type
_entity.pdbx_description
1 polymer ?
#
loop_
_entity_poly.entity_id
_entity_poly.type
_entity_poly.pdbx_seq_one_letter_code
_entity_poly.pdbx_strand_id
1 'polypeptide(L)'
;MIYPLMSDFQQQQQQQSINAINDQSSSSAEIQVRFITRLDKYAVPSIPLFIPATSSTQQLSTILKSLLTSAEHFTDKDLANIHFDFLFDGEIIRLPLSQQLNERNIPLERLIELEYIERFRPPEPEDSYLHDDWVSACEGYGDILLVGCYDNTVHLWNTEGEHLSTLPGHNGPVRCV
;
A
#
# COMPACT_ATOMS: atom_id res chain seq x y z
N MET A 1 -50.86 42.11 3.72
CA MET A 1 -50.15 40.84 4.02
C MET A 1 -49.28 40.49 2.82
N ILE A 2 -48.10 41.11 2.66
CA ILE A 2 -47.10 40.76 1.63
C ILE A 2 -45.73 41.18 2.18
N TYR A 3 -44.84 40.22 2.46
CA TYR A 3 -43.44 40.45 2.85
C TYR A 3 -42.55 40.44 1.58
N PRO A 4 -41.47 41.26 1.49
CA PRO A 4 -40.57 41.24 0.34
C PRO A 4 -39.46 40.19 0.51
N LEU A 5 -39.39 39.26 -0.45
CA LEU A 5 -38.49 38.10 -0.54
C LEU A 5 -37.21 38.39 -1.36
N MET A 6 -36.63 39.59 -1.25
CA MET A 6 -35.53 40.03 -2.13
C MET A 6 -34.21 40.39 -1.41
N SER A 7 -34.02 39.99 -0.14
CA SER A 7 -32.80 40.32 0.64
C SER A 7 -31.77 39.18 0.75
N ASP A 8 -32.19 37.91 0.64
CA ASP A 8 -31.32 36.78 0.99
C ASP A 8 -30.36 36.37 -0.14
N PHE A 9 -30.72 36.65 -1.39
CA PHE A 9 -29.89 36.28 -2.54
C PHE A 9 -28.63 37.14 -2.67
N GLN A 10 -28.71 38.42 -2.27
CA GLN A 10 -27.53 39.29 -2.24
C GLN A 10 -26.63 38.98 -1.04
N GLN A 11 -27.18 38.57 0.11
CA GLN A 11 -26.36 38.14 1.25
C GLN A 11 -25.66 36.80 0.98
N GLN A 12 -26.30 35.84 0.31
CA GLN A 12 -25.64 34.58 -0.08
C GLN A 12 -24.52 34.77 -1.11
N GLN A 13 -24.67 35.66 -2.10
CA GLN A 13 -23.60 35.95 -3.06
C GLN A 13 -22.43 36.72 -2.44
N GLN A 14 -22.69 37.56 -1.44
CA GLN A 14 -21.64 38.28 -0.71
C GLN A 14 -20.87 37.36 0.25
N GLN A 15 -21.53 36.35 0.84
CA GLN A 15 -20.86 35.35 1.67
C GLN A 15 -19.99 34.38 0.84
N GLN A 16 -20.43 34.01 -0.37
CA GLN A 16 -19.66 33.15 -1.27
C GLN A 16 -18.42 33.85 -1.86
N SER A 17 -18.48 35.16 -2.06
CA SER A 17 -17.32 35.94 -2.55
C SER A 17 -16.28 36.23 -1.47
N ILE A 18 -16.66 36.27 -0.18
CA ILE A 18 -15.71 36.40 0.93
C ILE A 18 -14.94 35.08 1.17
N ASN A 19 -15.58 33.92 0.99
CA ASN A 19 -14.92 32.63 1.15
C ASN A 19 -13.93 32.30 0.01
N ALA A 20 -14.06 32.93 -1.15
CA ALA A 20 -13.14 32.76 -2.27
C ALA A 20 -11.84 33.57 -2.14
N ILE A 21 -11.78 34.54 -1.20
CA ILE A 21 -10.60 35.41 -1.02
C ILE A 21 -9.58 34.80 -0.02
N ASN A 22 -9.99 33.85 0.83
CA ASN A 22 -9.10 33.24 1.82
C ASN A 22 -8.25 32.05 1.32
N ASP A 23 -8.46 31.58 0.08
CA ASP A 23 -7.72 30.42 -0.48
C ASP A 23 -6.42 30.78 -1.22
N GLN A 24 -6.02 32.05 -1.24
CA GLN A 24 -4.82 32.52 -1.96
C GLN A 24 -3.62 32.80 -1.03
N SER A 25 -3.62 32.28 0.19
CA SER A 25 -2.47 32.32 1.09
C SER A 25 -2.19 30.98 1.77
N SER A 26 -2.28 29.88 1.01
CA SER A 26 -1.63 28.64 1.42
C SER A 26 -0.12 28.82 1.26
N SER A 27 0.51 29.39 2.29
CA SER A 27 1.90 29.05 2.61
C SER A 27 1.92 27.52 2.65
N SER A 28 2.40 26.87 1.59
CA SER A 28 2.52 25.43 1.54
C SER A 28 3.52 25.06 2.62
N ALA A 29 3.03 24.69 3.80
CA ALA A 29 3.89 24.29 4.91
C ALA A 29 4.80 23.19 4.38
N GLU A 30 6.10 23.45 4.32
CA GLU A 30 7.09 22.47 3.90
C GLU A 30 7.50 21.67 5.13
N ILE A 31 7.65 20.36 4.94
CA ILE A 31 8.10 19.43 5.97
C ILE A 31 9.43 18.84 5.55
N GLN A 32 10.29 18.62 6.54
CA GLN A 32 11.58 17.97 6.32
C GLN A 32 11.41 16.46 6.45
N VAL A 33 11.68 15.73 5.38
CA VAL A 33 11.49 14.28 5.28
C VAL A 33 12.81 13.62 4.93
N ARG A 34 13.06 12.44 5.50
CA ARG A 34 14.19 11.58 5.15
C ARG A 34 13.68 10.19 4.80
N PHE A 35 13.98 9.74 3.61
CA PHE A 35 13.61 8.41 3.14
C PHE A 35 14.58 7.35 3.69
N ILE A 36 14.03 6.30 4.29
CA ILE A 36 14.77 5.13 4.77
C ILE A 36 14.15 3.86 4.20
N THR A 37 14.94 2.82 4.00
CA THR A 37 14.41 1.51 3.59
C THR A 37 15.24 0.39 4.20
N ARG A 38 14.61 -0.77 4.36
CA ARG A 38 15.29 -2.04 4.69
C ARG A 38 15.65 -2.84 3.44
N LEU A 39 15.23 -2.38 2.27
CA LEU A 39 15.47 -3.06 0.99
C LEU A 39 16.74 -2.50 0.35
N ASP A 40 17.85 -3.21 0.48
CA ASP A 40 19.16 -2.80 -0.07
C ASP A 40 19.09 -2.47 -1.57
N LYS A 41 18.26 -3.22 -2.31
CA LYS A 41 18.04 -2.98 -3.75
C LYS A 41 17.52 -1.58 -4.05
N TYR A 42 16.74 -0.97 -3.17
CA TYR A 42 16.17 0.36 -3.38
C TYR A 42 16.84 1.42 -2.49
N ALA A 43 18.07 1.21 -2.01
CA ALA A 43 18.72 2.16 -1.11
C ALA A 43 18.95 3.52 -1.81
N VAL A 44 18.41 4.59 -1.21
CA VAL A 44 18.70 5.98 -1.58
C VAL A 44 19.55 6.64 -0.50
N PRO A 45 20.36 7.67 -0.84
CA PRO A 45 21.05 8.46 0.16
C PRO A 45 20.07 9.02 1.20
N SER A 46 20.32 8.78 2.48
CA SER A 46 19.46 9.22 3.59
C SER A 46 19.61 10.71 3.90
N ILE A 47 19.43 11.55 2.87
CA ILE A 47 19.56 13.00 2.94
C ILE A 47 18.18 13.59 3.25
N PRO A 48 18.06 14.56 4.18
CA PRO A 48 16.81 15.29 4.41
C PRO A 48 16.39 16.12 3.20
N LEU A 49 15.11 16.04 2.83
CA LEU A 49 14.49 16.74 1.70
C LEU A 49 13.28 17.55 2.19
N PHE A 50 13.02 18.68 1.54
CA PHE A 50 11.83 19.49 1.80
C PHE A 50 10.71 19.08 0.85
N ILE A 51 9.55 18.74 1.41
CA ILE A 51 8.37 18.30 0.66
C ILE A 51 7.15 19.07 1.16
N PRO A 52 6.21 19.47 0.30
CA PRO A 52 4.95 20.06 0.75
C PRO A 52 4.20 19.15 1.71
N ALA A 53 3.68 19.67 2.82
CA ALA A 53 2.94 18.87 3.80
C ALA A 53 1.63 18.29 3.21
N THR A 54 1.09 18.92 2.17
CA THR A 54 -0.09 18.43 1.43
C THR A 54 0.23 17.27 0.49
N SER A 55 1.49 16.82 0.42
CA SER A 55 1.89 15.77 -0.50
C SER A 55 1.23 14.43 -0.21
N SER A 56 0.71 13.83 -1.29
CA SER A 56 0.13 12.50 -1.27
C SER A 56 1.20 11.42 -1.48
N THR A 57 0.83 10.17 -1.19
CA THR A 57 1.71 9.00 -1.42
C THR A 57 2.16 8.87 -2.87
N GLN A 58 1.33 9.29 -3.85
CA GLN A 58 1.73 9.29 -5.25
C GLN A 58 2.88 10.28 -5.52
N GLN A 59 2.83 11.48 -4.94
CA GLN A 59 3.89 12.48 -5.10
C GLN A 59 5.20 12.02 -4.44
N LEU A 60 5.12 11.45 -3.24
CA LEU A 60 6.27 10.84 -2.57
C LEU A 60 6.90 9.74 -3.42
N SER A 61 6.06 8.91 -4.06
CA SER A 61 6.53 7.87 -4.97
C SER A 61 7.26 8.46 -6.18
N THR A 62 6.75 9.52 -6.79
CA THR A 62 7.43 10.20 -7.91
C THR A 62 8.78 10.77 -7.50
N ILE A 63 8.87 11.40 -6.32
CA ILE A 63 10.13 11.94 -5.79
C ILE A 63 11.12 10.79 -5.55
N LEU A 64 10.68 9.72 -4.88
CA LEU A 64 11.51 8.55 -4.62
C LEU A 64 12.03 7.92 -5.92
N LYS A 65 11.17 7.78 -6.94
CA LYS A 65 11.56 7.26 -8.25
C LYS A 65 12.63 8.14 -8.91
N SER A 66 12.47 9.47 -8.85
CA SER A 66 13.48 10.42 -9.34
C SER A 66 14.82 10.25 -8.63
N LEU A 67 14.81 10.09 -7.30
CA LEU A 67 16.02 9.84 -6.51
C LEU A 67 16.70 8.52 -6.91
N LEU A 68 15.93 7.45 -7.11
CA LEU A 68 16.43 6.15 -7.54
C LEU A 68 17.04 6.21 -8.95
N THR A 69 16.42 6.91 -9.89
CA THR A 69 16.97 7.13 -11.25
C THR A 69 18.28 7.93 -11.18
N SER A 70 18.35 8.97 -10.34
CA SER A 70 19.57 9.78 -10.17
C SER A 70 20.73 9.02 -9.53
N ALA A 71 20.45 8.00 -8.72
CA ALA A 71 21.47 7.18 -8.08
C ALA A 71 22.07 6.11 -9.02
N GLU A 72 21.75 6.13 -10.32
CA GLU A 72 22.20 5.19 -11.37
C GLU A 72 21.86 3.71 -11.10
N HIS A 73 20.99 3.42 -10.14
CA HIS A 73 20.63 2.04 -9.79
C HIS A 73 19.52 1.45 -10.66
N PHE A 74 18.71 2.28 -11.32
CA PHE A 74 17.56 1.80 -12.09
C PHE A 74 17.22 2.65 -13.31
N THR A 75 16.60 2.01 -14.32
CA THR A 75 16.04 2.70 -15.48
C THR A 75 14.57 3.07 -15.22
N ASP A 76 14.07 4.15 -15.82
CA ASP A 76 12.66 4.56 -15.73
C ASP A 76 11.66 3.44 -16.08
N LYS A 77 12.05 2.50 -16.97
CA LYS A 77 11.24 1.34 -17.34
C LYS A 77 11.05 0.36 -16.18
N ASP A 78 12.08 0.15 -15.38
CA ASP A 78 12.04 -0.77 -14.23
C ASP A 78 11.11 -0.22 -13.15
N LEU A 79 11.14 1.11 -12.95
CA LEU A 79 10.32 1.79 -11.94
C LEU A 79 8.91 2.11 -12.41
N ALA A 80 8.60 1.99 -13.69
CA ALA A 80 7.28 2.31 -14.24
C ALA A 80 6.17 1.47 -13.56
N ASN A 81 6.45 0.19 -13.32
CA ASN A 81 5.48 -0.76 -12.75
C ASN A 81 5.59 -0.95 -11.23
N ILE A 82 6.60 -0.36 -10.60
CA ILE A 82 6.81 -0.48 -9.15
C ILE A 82 6.03 0.62 -8.44
N HIS A 83 5.24 0.23 -7.45
CA HIS A 83 4.59 1.16 -6.53
C HIS A 83 5.24 1.03 -5.16
N PHE A 84 5.36 2.15 -4.46
CA PHE A 84 5.92 2.19 -3.11
C PHE A 84 4.83 2.59 -2.12
N ASP A 85 4.80 1.90 -0.99
CA ASP A 85 4.05 2.32 0.19
C ASP A 85 5.03 2.97 1.18
N PHE A 86 4.55 3.97 1.92
CA PHE A 86 5.33 4.74 2.88
C PHE A 86 4.80 4.51 4.28
N LEU A 87 5.72 4.34 5.22
CA LEU A 87 5.47 4.07 6.62
C LEU A 87 6.08 5.18 7.46
N PHE A 88 5.35 5.58 8.49
CA PHE A 88 5.80 6.50 9.52
C PHE A 88 5.59 5.82 10.88
N ASP A 89 6.65 5.72 11.69
CA ASP A 89 6.66 4.95 12.95
C ASP A 89 6.11 3.51 12.81
N GLY A 90 6.39 2.87 11.67
CA GLY A 90 5.96 1.50 11.38
C GLY A 90 4.50 1.36 10.91
N GLU A 91 3.77 2.47 10.76
CA GLU A 91 2.40 2.48 10.25
C GLU A 91 2.33 3.04 8.83
N ILE A 92 1.53 2.39 7.98
CA ILE A 92 1.39 2.80 6.58
C ILE A 92 0.59 4.11 6.49
N ILE A 93 1.12 5.08 5.76
CA ILE A 93 0.47 6.36 5.49
C ILE A 93 -0.63 6.16 4.45
N ARG A 94 -1.88 6.45 4.84
CA ARG A 94 -3.07 6.39 3.95
C ARG A 94 -3.62 7.77 3.58
N LEU A 95 -3.21 8.80 4.32
CA LEU A 95 -3.68 10.17 4.20
C LEU A 95 -2.50 11.09 3.81
N PRO A 96 -2.74 12.33 3.35
CA PRO A 96 -1.67 13.31 3.16
C PRO A 96 -0.85 13.50 4.45
N LEU A 97 0.44 13.78 4.30
CA LEU A 97 1.37 13.86 5.43
C LEU A 97 0.92 14.87 6.49
N SER A 98 0.40 16.04 6.08
CA SER A 98 -0.13 17.06 6.99
C SER A 98 -1.22 16.51 7.91
N GLN A 99 -2.17 15.75 7.37
CA GLN A 99 -3.26 15.18 8.15
C GLN A 99 -2.75 14.10 9.10
N GLN A 100 -1.87 13.21 8.61
CA GLN A 100 -1.29 12.14 9.42
C GLN A 100 -0.48 12.67 10.61
N LEU A 101 0.25 13.77 10.42
CA LEU A 101 1.03 14.42 11.48
C LEU A 101 0.12 15.14 12.49
N ASN A 102 -0.91 15.84 12.00
CA ASN A 102 -1.88 16.52 12.85
C ASN A 102 -2.64 15.55 13.75
N GLU A 103 -3.05 14.39 13.23
CA GLU A 103 -3.73 13.34 14.01
C GLU A 103 -2.87 12.82 15.17
N ARG A 104 -1.55 12.84 15.03
CA ARG A 104 -0.59 12.45 16.07
C ARG A 104 -0.04 13.62 16.90
N ASN A 105 -0.54 14.83 16.68
CA ASN A 105 -0.03 16.07 17.28
C ASN A 105 1.48 16.26 17.07
N ILE A 106 2.00 15.87 15.90
CA ILE A 106 3.42 16.01 15.56
C ILE A 106 3.63 17.36 14.87
N PRO A 107 4.59 18.19 15.33
CA PRO A 107 4.87 19.47 14.71
C PRO A 107 5.51 19.30 13.33
N LEU A 108 5.15 20.17 12.39
CA LEU A 108 5.63 20.14 11.00
C LEU A 108 7.14 20.46 10.86
N GLU A 109 7.74 21.09 11.87
CA GLU A 109 9.17 21.45 11.89
C GLU A 109 10.10 20.24 12.16
N ARG A 110 9.54 19.10 12.57
CA ARG A 110 10.33 17.91 12.90
C ARG A 110 10.80 17.22 11.62
N LEU A 111 12.04 16.72 11.65
CA LEU A 111 12.53 15.77 10.66
C LEU A 111 11.79 14.44 10.77
N ILE A 112 11.04 14.11 9.73
CA ILE A 112 10.22 12.90 9.64
C ILE A 112 11.01 11.83 8.89
N GLU A 113 11.19 10.67 9.51
CA GLU A 113 11.75 9.50 8.85
C GLU A 113 10.60 8.71 8.21
N LEU A 114 10.62 8.59 6.88
CA LEU A 114 9.65 7.81 6.12
C LEU A 114 10.32 6.53 5.64
N GLU A 115 9.88 5.41 6.19
CA GLU A 115 10.27 4.10 5.70
C GLU A 115 9.47 3.76 4.45
N TYR A 116 10.13 3.38 3.35
CA TYR A 116 9.43 2.95 2.14
C TYR A 116 9.69 1.49 1.81
N ILE A 117 8.63 0.85 1.32
CA ILE A 117 8.64 -0.55 0.90
C ILE A 117 8.00 -0.68 -0.48
N GLU A 118 8.37 -1.74 -1.19
CA GLU A 118 7.67 -2.14 -2.40
C GLU A 118 6.26 -2.59 -2.05
N ARG A 119 5.28 -2.01 -2.75
CA ARG A 119 3.88 -2.38 -2.59
C ARG A 119 3.61 -3.66 -3.37
N PHE A 120 3.25 -4.71 -2.65
CA PHE A 120 2.71 -5.92 -3.26
C PHE A 120 1.26 -5.71 -3.65
N ARG A 121 0.90 -6.21 -4.83
CA ARG A 121 -0.52 -6.33 -5.19
C ARG A 121 -1.16 -7.39 -4.28
N PRO A 122 -2.44 -7.23 -3.92
CA PRO A 122 -3.17 -8.31 -3.29
C PRO A 122 -3.01 -9.60 -4.11
N PRO A 123 -2.77 -10.75 -3.48
CA PRO A 123 -2.72 -12.01 -4.21
C PRO A 123 -4.08 -12.24 -4.86
N GLU A 124 -4.08 -12.43 -6.18
CA GLU A 124 -5.27 -12.81 -6.92
C GLU A 124 -5.35 -14.34 -6.97
N PRO A 125 -6.54 -14.95 -6.85
CA PRO A 125 -6.69 -16.39 -7.02
C PRO A 125 -6.20 -16.81 -8.41
N GLU A 126 -5.24 -17.74 -8.46
CA GLU A 126 -4.70 -18.27 -9.71
C GLU A 126 -5.47 -19.52 -10.13
N ASP A 127 -5.30 -20.63 -9.41
CA ASP A 127 -5.94 -21.91 -9.70
C ASP A 127 -6.66 -22.53 -8.49
N SER A 128 -7.48 -23.53 -8.77
CA SER A 128 -8.18 -24.35 -7.78
C SER A 128 -8.11 -25.81 -8.17
N TYR A 129 -7.60 -26.66 -7.28
CA TYR A 129 -7.51 -28.11 -7.49
C TYR A 129 -8.66 -28.82 -6.78
N LEU A 130 -9.39 -29.62 -7.55
CA LEU A 130 -10.60 -30.26 -7.07
C LEU A 130 -10.27 -31.55 -6.30
N HIS A 131 -10.87 -31.67 -5.12
CA HIS A 131 -10.84 -32.87 -4.27
C HIS A 131 -12.26 -33.35 -3.99
N ASP A 132 -12.41 -34.67 -3.84
CA ASP A 132 -13.72 -35.30 -3.62
C ASP A 132 -14.20 -35.20 -2.16
N ASP A 133 -13.30 -34.91 -1.22
CA ASP A 133 -13.60 -34.71 0.19
C ASP A 133 -12.82 -33.49 0.75
N TRP A 134 -13.05 -33.14 2.01
CA TRP A 134 -12.47 -31.94 2.62
C TRP A 134 -10.94 -32.02 2.68
N VAL A 135 -10.31 -30.93 2.24
CA VAL A 135 -8.88 -30.71 2.43
C VAL A 135 -8.64 -30.24 3.86
N SER A 136 -7.78 -30.93 4.59
CA SER A 136 -7.47 -30.64 5.99
C SER A 136 -6.14 -29.93 6.19
N ALA A 137 -5.18 -30.20 5.31
CA ALA A 137 -3.83 -29.66 5.36
C ALA A 137 -3.22 -29.65 3.96
N CYS A 138 -2.33 -28.68 3.71
CA CYS A 138 -1.53 -28.64 2.50
C CYS A 138 -0.13 -28.12 2.80
N GLU A 139 0.86 -28.65 2.09
CA GLU A 139 2.26 -28.20 2.16
C GLU A 139 2.84 -28.17 0.74
N GLY A 140 3.62 -27.14 0.43
CA GLY A 140 4.32 -27.01 -0.85
C GLY A 140 5.83 -27.18 -0.70
N TYR A 141 6.44 -27.95 -1.58
CA TYR A 141 7.89 -28.09 -1.67
C TYR A 141 8.34 -28.07 -3.14
N GLY A 142 8.95 -26.95 -3.56
CA GLY A 142 9.29 -26.72 -4.97
C GLY A 142 8.03 -26.71 -5.82
N ASP A 143 8.02 -27.55 -6.86
CA ASP A 143 6.89 -27.67 -7.81
C ASP A 143 5.85 -28.72 -7.38
N ILE A 144 5.95 -29.24 -6.16
CA ILE A 144 5.06 -30.29 -5.62
C ILE A 144 4.21 -29.73 -4.48
N LEU A 145 2.93 -30.04 -4.50
CA LEU A 145 1.96 -29.74 -3.46
C LEU A 145 1.44 -31.04 -2.86
N LEU A 146 1.61 -31.18 -1.56
CA LEU A 146 1.12 -32.29 -0.76
C LEU A 146 -0.20 -31.84 -0.11
N VAL A 147 -1.27 -32.63 -0.26
CA VAL A 147 -2.60 -32.29 0.24
C VAL A 147 -3.16 -33.45 1.06
N GLY A 148 -3.39 -33.22 2.35
CA GLY A 148 -4.07 -34.16 3.23
C GLY A 148 -5.58 -34.02 3.12
N CYS A 149 -6.27 -35.14 2.97
CA CYS A 149 -7.71 -35.18 2.75
C CYS A 149 -8.44 -35.99 3.85
N TYR A 150 -9.71 -35.67 4.07
CA TYR A 150 -10.59 -36.40 5.00
C TYR A 150 -10.96 -37.81 4.52
N ASP A 151 -10.67 -38.14 3.26
CA ASP A 151 -10.82 -39.47 2.67
C ASP A 151 -9.77 -40.50 3.15
N ASN A 152 -8.93 -40.11 4.12
CA ASN A 152 -7.82 -40.87 4.70
C ASN A 152 -6.60 -41.01 3.77
N THR A 153 -6.51 -40.22 2.71
CA THR A 153 -5.39 -40.22 1.77
C THR A 153 -4.66 -38.88 1.73
N VAL A 154 -3.45 -38.93 1.19
CA VAL A 154 -2.65 -37.74 0.88
C VAL A 154 -2.46 -37.70 -0.63
N HIS A 155 -2.80 -36.59 -1.26
CA HIS A 155 -2.60 -36.39 -2.69
C HIS A 155 -1.35 -35.56 -2.97
N LEU A 156 -0.64 -35.89 -4.04
CA LEU A 156 0.41 -35.05 -4.59
C LEU A 156 -0.09 -34.41 -5.87
N TRP A 157 0.10 -33.11 -5.97
CA TRP A 157 -0.13 -32.31 -7.16
C TRP A 157 1.17 -31.64 -7.60
N ASN A 158 1.27 -31.29 -8.87
CA ASN A 158 2.24 -30.27 -9.30
C ASN A 158 1.61 -28.87 -9.25
N THR A 159 2.44 -27.83 -9.39
CA THR A 159 1.98 -26.43 -9.48
C THR A 159 1.20 -26.11 -10.76
N GLU A 160 1.20 -27.01 -11.74
CA GLU A 160 0.45 -26.89 -12.99
C GLU A 160 -0.97 -27.50 -12.88
N GLY A 161 -1.33 -28.04 -11.71
CA GLY A 161 -2.64 -28.66 -11.45
C GLY A 161 -2.79 -30.11 -11.93
N GLU A 162 -1.70 -30.78 -12.26
CA GLU A 162 -1.68 -32.23 -12.53
C GLU A 162 -1.68 -33.01 -11.22
N HIS A 163 -2.58 -33.98 -11.11
CA HIS A 163 -2.60 -34.94 -10.01
C HIS A 163 -1.52 -36.00 -10.24
N LEU A 164 -0.47 -35.99 -9.43
CA LEU A 164 0.69 -36.87 -9.59
C LEU A 164 0.44 -38.24 -8.98
N SER A 165 -0.11 -38.30 -7.77
CA SER A 165 -0.40 -39.56 -7.09
C SER A 165 -1.30 -39.39 -5.87
N THR A 166 -1.92 -40.49 -5.44
CA THR A 166 -2.60 -40.60 -4.15
C THR A 166 -1.84 -41.61 -3.30
N LEU A 167 -1.49 -41.19 -2.08
CA LEU A 167 -0.81 -41.99 -1.08
C LEU A 167 -1.83 -42.52 -0.07
N PRO A 168 -2.25 -43.78 -0.19
CA PRO A 168 -3.03 -44.44 0.84
C PRO A 168 -2.12 -44.87 2.01
N GLY A 169 -2.65 -44.86 3.23
CA GLY A 169 -1.91 -45.40 4.38
C GLY A 169 -2.49 -45.03 5.73
N HIS A 170 -3.18 -43.90 5.82
CA HIS A 170 -3.87 -43.52 7.04
C HIS A 170 -5.19 -44.30 7.16
N ASN A 171 -5.48 -44.79 8.37
CA ASN A 171 -6.73 -45.50 8.68
C ASN A 171 -7.87 -44.57 9.13
N GLY A 172 -7.66 -43.26 8.97
CA GLY A 172 -8.58 -42.21 9.37
C GLY A 172 -8.18 -40.87 8.75
N PRO A 173 -8.98 -39.82 8.96
CA PRO A 173 -8.79 -38.55 8.27
C PRO A 173 -7.39 -37.99 8.51
N VAL A 174 -6.72 -37.58 7.44
CA VAL A 174 -5.46 -36.87 7.55
C VAL A 174 -5.78 -35.50 8.12
N ARG A 175 -5.04 -35.05 9.14
CA ARG A 175 -5.27 -33.76 9.82
C ARG A 175 -4.12 -32.77 9.66
N CYS A 176 -2.93 -33.29 9.40
CA CYS A 176 -1.72 -32.54 9.12
C CYS A 176 -0.88 -33.37 8.15
N VAL A 177 -0.21 -32.68 7.25
CA VAL A 177 0.84 -33.23 6.39
C VAL A 177 2.14 -32.50 6.70
#